data_AF-A0A7Y8JNQ8-F1
#
_entry.id   AF-A0A7Y8JNQ8-F1
#
_cell.length_a   1.000
_cell.length_b   1.000
_cell.length_c   1.000
_cell.angle_alpha   90.00
_cell.angle_beta   90.00
_cell.angle_gamma   90.00
#
_symmetry.space_group_name_H-M   'P 1'
#
loop_
_entity.id
_entity.type
_entity.pdbx_description
1 polymer ?
#
loop_
_entity_poly.entity_id
_entity_poly.type
_entity_poly.pdbx_seq_one_letter_code
_entity_poly.pdbx_strand_id
1 'polypeptide(L)'
;MACALQMAASGASELNDRCEQPIKNIYPSLPDVSQMIDGPQAQRSIKGSANLTNKAYSQKIKDIAVHFPAGSYDPGSMVRLGLPYGGIEFKSPLPQPGRECLVLTYELKFDKNFNFVKGGKLPGLYGGTGNTGGKIPNGHDGFSTRYIWKEKGAGAIYAYLPTSKTWGTAVGLGTWIFTVGQWHTLEQLVKLNTPGRADGVISIWYDKKLVHTETGLTFRDTPDITIDGLLFSTFFGGNNPSFATPVSTNIRFRNFVMSSQRVTDTSGQGD
;
A
#
# COMPACT_ATOMS: atom_id res chain seq x y z
N MET A 1 7.42 57.95 0.82
CA MET A 1 6.46 56.90 1.24
C MET A 1 6.48 55.81 0.18
N ALA A 2 7.25 54.75 0.40
CA ALA A 2 7.24 53.54 -0.42
C ALA A 2 7.84 52.43 0.47
N CYS A 3 6.96 51.67 1.13
CA CYS A 3 7.34 50.53 1.95
C CYS A 3 7.53 49.34 0.99
N ALA A 4 8.78 48.99 0.70
CA ALA A 4 9.08 47.77 -0.05
C ALA A 4 8.87 46.58 0.88
N LEU A 5 7.78 45.86 0.66
CA LEU A 5 7.52 44.58 1.31
C LEU A 5 8.53 43.57 0.76
N GLN A 6 9.57 43.28 1.53
CA GLN A 6 10.46 42.16 1.27
C GLN A 6 9.64 40.88 1.46
N MET A 7 9.17 40.27 0.37
CA MET A 7 8.65 38.92 0.44
C MET A 7 9.82 37.99 0.74
N ALA A 8 9.89 37.52 1.97
CA ALA A 8 10.74 36.40 2.33
C ALA A 8 10.22 35.18 1.57
N ALA A 9 10.99 34.70 0.60
CA ALA A 9 10.80 33.38 0.04
C ALA A 9 11.03 32.38 1.19
N SER A 10 9.94 31.87 1.76
CA SER A 10 10.00 30.75 2.70
C SER A 10 10.60 29.57 1.93
N GLY A 11 11.80 29.15 2.35
CA GLY A 11 12.54 28.07 1.72
C GLY A 11 11.65 26.84 1.51
N ALA A 12 11.68 26.31 0.29
CA ALA A 12 11.25 24.94 0.04
C ALA A 12 12.04 24.05 1.01
N SER A 13 11.36 23.48 2.01
CA SER A 13 11.94 22.46 2.87
C SER A 13 12.60 21.41 1.98
N GLU A 14 13.86 21.09 2.22
CA GLU A 14 14.56 20.01 1.53
C GLU A 14 13.61 18.83 1.36
N LEU A 15 13.33 18.48 0.10
CA LEU A 15 12.40 17.41 -0.25
C LEU A 15 12.91 16.12 0.42
N ASN A 16 12.21 15.67 1.47
CA ASN A 16 12.47 14.40 2.17
C ASN A 16 12.09 13.24 1.24
N ASP A 17 12.90 12.98 0.21
CA ASP A 17 12.77 11.87 -0.74
C ASP A 17 13.63 10.65 -0.35
N ARG A 18 14.28 10.73 0.80
CA ARG A 18 15.19 9.72 1.33
C ARG A 18 15.05 9.54 2.85
N CYS A 19 15.31 8.33 3.28
CA CYS A 19 15.49 7.92 4.66
C CYS A 19 16.98 8.02 5.03
N GLU A 20 17.25 8.42 6.26
CA GLU A 20 18.60 8.77 6.74
C GLU A 20 19.56 7.57 6.74
N GLN A 21 19.05 6.35 6.91
CA GLN A 21 19.87 5.14 6.94
C GLN A 21 19.79 4.37 5.62
N PRO A 22 20.88 4.23 4.85
CA PRO A 22 20.88 3.47 3.61
C PRO A 22 20.63 1.98 3.89
N ILE A 23 19.77 1.36 3.08
CA ILE A 23 19.51 -0.09 3.15
C ILE A 23 19.66 -0.71 1.77
N LYS A 24 20.12 -1.96 1.71
CA LYS A 24 20.03 -2.76 0.49
C LYS A 24 18.54 -2.94 0.15
N ASN A 25 18.19 -2.81 -1.14
CA ASN A 25 16.84 -3.05 -1.63
C ASN A 25 16.28 -4.37 -1.09
N ILE A 26 15.09 -4.28 -0.49
CA ILE A 26 14.36 -5.40 0.08
C ILE A 26 13.20 -5.71 -0.87
N TYR A 27 13.09 -6.97 -1.27
CA TYR A 27 11.99 -7.47 -2.10
C TYR A 27 11.03 -8.24 -1.18
N PRO A 28 9.71 -8.02 -1.30
CA PRO A 28 8.76 -8.76 -0.47
C PRO A 28 8.82 -10.25 -0.82
N SER A 29 8.82 -11.08 0.21
CA SER A 29 8.47 -12.49 0.07
C SER A 29 7.00 -12.57 -0.34
N LEU A 30 6.74 -12.94 -1.59
CA LEU A 30 5.42 -13.41 -1.96
C LEU A 30 5.18 -14.75 -1.27
N PRO A 31 3.95 -15.07 -0.90
CA PRO A 31 3.67 -16.38 -0.36
C PRO A 31 4.12 -17.43 -1.37
N ASP A 32 5.04 -18.30 -0.95
CA ASP A 32 5.41 -19.47 -1.73
C ASP A 32 4.18 -20.38 -1.76
N VAL A 33 3.37 -20.23 -2.81
CA VAL A 33 2.18 -21.06 -2.99
C VAL A 33 2.54 -22.41 -3.63
N SER A 34 3.84 -22.68 -3.85
CA SER A 34 4.40 -23.97 -4.28
C SER A 34 4.93 -24.82 -3.11
N GLN A 35 5.30 -24.22 -1.98
CA GLN A 35 5.59 -24.91 -0.71
C GLN A 35 4.33 -25.07 0.17
N MET A 36 3.24 -25.58 -0.42
CA MET A 36 2.23 -26.28 0.38
C MET A 36 2.85 -27.61 0.81
N ILE A 37 3.61 -27.55 1.91
CA ILE A 37 4.30 -28.70 2.52
C ILE A 37 3.24 -29.73 2.92
N ASP A 38 3.40 -30.97 2.46
CA ASP A 38 2.71 -32.15 2.98
C ASP A 38 2.95 -32.25 4.49
N GLY A 39 1.90 -32.05 5.29
CA GLY A 39 1.98 -32.25 6.73
C GLY A 39 0.75 -31.74 7.48
N PRO A 40 0.32 -32.41 8.56
CA PRO A 40 -0.90 -32.08 9.32
C PRO A 40 -0.86 -30.74 10.09
N GLN A 41 0.20 -29.93 9.94
CA GLN A 41 0.30 -28.57 10.49
C GLN A 41 0.31 -27.45 9.41
N ALA A 42 0.25 -27.80 8.13
CA ALA A 42 0.37 -26.86 7.01
C ALA A 42 -1.00 -26.38 6.48
N GLN A 43 -1.78 -25.63 7.28
CA GLN A 43 -3.00 -25.01 6.77
C GLN A 43 -3.42 -23.76 7.57
N ARG A 44 -2.67 -22.66 7.40
CA ARG A 44 -3.34 -21.35 7.31
C ARG A 44 -3.27 -20.95 5.84
N SER A 45 -4.23 -21.44 5.05
CA SER A 45 -4.35 -21.02 3.66
C SER A 45 -4.48 -19.50 3.63
N ILE A 46 -3.61 -18.83 2.86
CA ILE A 46 -3.74 -17.39 2.64
C ILE A 46 -5.07 -17.19 1.92
N LYS A 47 -5.96 -16.42 2.54
CA LYS A 47 -7.28 -16.14 1.99
C LYS A 47 -7.11 -15.40 0.66
N GLY A 48 -7.80 -15.88 -0.37
CA GLY A 48 -7.66 -15.35 -1.72
C GLY A 48 -6.44 -15.85 -2.48
N SER A 49 -5.67 -16.81 -1.97
CA SER A 49 -4.52 -17.40 -2.71
C SER A 49 -4.92 -18.04 -4.05
N ALA A 50 -6.18 -18.51 -4.17
CA ALA A 50 -6.73 -18.99 -5.44
C ALA A 50 -6.86 -17.89 -6.51
N ASN A 51 -6.87 -16.61 -6.12
CA ASN A 51 -6.95 -15.47 -7.04
C ASN A 51 -5.58 -15.01 -7.53
N LEU A 52 -4.47 -15.59 -7.06
CA LEU A 52 -3.13 -15.19 -7.46
C LEU A 52 -2.65 -16.04 -8.65
N THR A 53 -2.33 -15.39 -9.77
CA THR A 53 -1.57 -16.03 -10.85
C THR A 53 -0.08 -16.06 -10.51
N ASN A 54 0.65 -17.07 -10.96
CA ASN A 54 2.11 -17.18 -10.81
C ASN A 54 2.56 -17.19 -9.34
N LYS A 55 2.54 -18.40 -8.76
CA LYS A 55 2.77 -18.67 -7.33
C LYS A 55 4.24 -18.54 -6.86
N ALA A 56 5.14 -18.06 -7.71
CA ALA A 56 6.56 -17.84 -7.39
C ALA A 56 7.12 -16.65 -8.20
N TYR A 57 7.90 -15.77 -7.57
CA TYR A 57 8.73 -14.81 -8.31
C TYR A 57 9.95 -15.58 -8.83
N SER A 58 10.18 -15.58 -10.15
CA SER A 58 11.40 -16.11 -10.75
C SER A 58 11.95 -15.05 -11.70
N GLN A 59 13.21 -15.16 -12.12
CA GLN A 59 13.75 -14.32 -13.20
C GLN A 59 12.91 -14.38 -14.50
N LYS A 60 11.97 -15.34 -14.63
CA LYS A 60 11.04 -15.49 -15.75
C LYS A 60 9.62 -14.93 -15.49
N ILE A 61 9.23 -14.67 -14.24
CA ILE A 61 7.88 -14.19 -13.88
C ILE A 61 7.95 -12.68 -13.65
N LYS A 62 7.52 -11.92 -14.67
CA LYS A 62 7.65 -10.47 -14.73
C LYS A 62 6.51 -9.71 -14.04
N ASP A 63 5.42 -10.38 -13.68
CA ASP A 63 4.30 -9.84 -12.90
C ASP A 63 3.49 -10.94 -12.17
N ILE A 64 2.79 -10.53 -11.11
CA ILE A 64 1.71 -11.30 -10.49
C ILE A 64 0.37 -10.64 -10.84
N ALA A 65 -0.65 -11.42 -11.18
CA ALA A 65 -2.01 -10.93 -11.34
C ALA A 65 -2.88 -11.42 -10.19
N VAL A 66 -3.72 -10.52 -9.69
CA VAL A 66 -4.74 -10.84 -8.69
C VAL A 66 -6.10 -10.74 -9.35
N HIS A 67 -6.88 -11.81 -9.23
CA HIS A 67 -8.20 -11.96 -9.80
C HIS A 67 -9.30 -11.42 -8.89
N PHE A 68 -10.31 -10.78 -9.50
CA PHE A 68 -11.51 -10.28 -8.86
C PHE A 68 -12.74 -10.81 -9.63
N PRO A 69 -13.42 -11.86 -9.12
CA PRO A 69 -14.65 -12.35 -9.72
C PRO A 69 -15.73 -11.26 -9.78
N ALA A 70 -16.59 -11.30 -10.80
CA ALA A 70 -17.77 -10.44 -10.86
C ALA A 70 -18.62 -10.63 -9.58
N GLY A 71 -19.15 -9.54 -9.04
CA GLY A 71 -19.91 -9.52 -7.79
C GLY A 71 -19.05 -9.48 -6.52
N SER A 72 -17.73 -9.65 -6.62
CA SER A 72 -16.86 -9.65 -5.43
C SER A 72 -16.59 -8.24 -4.88
N TYR A 73 -16.59 -8.14 -3.55
CA TYR A 73 -16.20 -6.95 -2.77
C TYR A 73 -15.48 -7.40 -1.49
N ASP A 74 -15.64 -6.66 -0.39
CA ASP A 74 -14.98 -6.90 0.89
C ASP A 74 -14.91 -8.41 1.25
N PRO A 75 -13.70 -8.96 1.43
CA PRO A 75 -13.46 -10.35 1.79
C PRO A 75 -14.32 -10.89 2.93
N GLY A 76 -14.54 -10.09 3.97
CA GLY A 76 -15.32 -10.49 5.14
C GLY A 76 -16.78 -10.73 4.80
N SER A 77 -17.37 -9.88 3.95
CA SER A 77 -18.74 -10.08 3.46
C SER A 77 -18.84 -11.29 2.53
N MET A 78 -17.91 -11.45 1.58
CA MET A 78 -17.94 -12.58 0.66
C MET A 78 -17.92 -13.91 1.40
N VAL A 79 -17.04 -14.04 2.41
CA VAL A 79 -16.96 -15.23 3.27
C VAL A 79 -18.25 -15.46 4.04
N ARG A 80 -18.84 -14.43 4.66
CA ARG A 80 -20.11 -14.57 5.41
C ARG A 80 -21.27 -15.01 4.53
N LEU A 81 -21.27 -14.61 3.26
CA LEU A 81 -22.32 -14.95 2.30
C LEU A 81 -22.07 -16.28 1.57
N GLY A 82 -20.93 -16.94 1.80
CA GLY A 82 -20.55 -18.14 1.04
C GLY A 82 -20.30 -17.87 -0.45
N LEU A 83 -19.94 -16.63 -0.81
CA LEU A 83 -19.73 -16.18 -2.17
C LEU A 83 -18.23 -16.15 -2.54
N PRO A 84 -17.89 -16.16 -3.84
CA PRO A 84 -16.50 -16.15 -4.29
C PRO A 84 -15.68 -14.98 -3.71
N TYR A 85 -14.52 -15.31 -3.13
CA TYR A 85 -13.57 -14.33 -2.62
C TYR A 85 -12.91 -13.58 -3.79
N GLY A 86 -12.88 -12.25 -3.75
CA GLY A 86 -12.13 -11.43 -4.71
C GLY A 86 -10.88 -10.84 -4.09
N GLY A 87 -9.76 -10.87 -4.82
CA GLY A 87 -8.52 -10.31 -4.32
C GLY A 87 -7.71 -11.24 -3.43
N ILE A 88 -6.78 -10.66 -2.66
CA ILE A 88 -5.90 -11.37 -1.72
C ILE A 88 -5.43 -10.43 -0.61
N GLU A 89 -5.15 -10.99 0.57
CA GLU A 89 -4.52 -10.25 1.67
C GLU A 89 -3.46 -11.10 2.40
N PHE A 90 -2.25 -10.55 2.57
CA PHE A 90 -1.19 -11.11 3.40
C PHE A 90 -0.19 -10.04 3.84
N LYS A 91 0.61 -10.36 4.87
CA LYS A 91 1.76 -9.55 5.31
C LYS A 91 3.05 -10.21 4.85
N SER A 92 3.94 -9.42 4.28
CA SER A 92 5.31 -9.81 3.94
C SER A 92 6.27 -9.00 4.82
N PRO A 93 6.80 -9.58 5.90
CA PRO A 93 7.67 -8.88 6.83
C PRO A 93 9.04 -8.57 6.21
N LEU A 94 9.68 -7.50 6.67
CA LEU A 94 11.06 -7.21 6.36
C LEU A 94 11.98 -8.30 6.97
N PRO A 95 13.08 -8.67 6.28
CA PRO A 95 14.08 -9.57 6.85
C PRO A 95 14.72 -9.02 8.14
N GLN A 96 14.76 -7.69 8.28
CA GLN A 96 15.22 -7.00 9.48
C GLN A 96 14.18 -5.95 9.88
N PRO A 97 13.52 -6.10 11.04
CA PRO A 97 12.58 -5.11 11.57
C PRO A 97 13.34 -3.86 12.06
N GLY A 98 12.60 -2.85 12.54
CA GLY A 98 13.22 -1.68 13.17
C GLY A 98 13.36 -0.46 12.26
N ARG A 99 12.55 -0.34 11.20
CA ARG A 99 12.64 0.79 10.26
C ARG A 99 11.73 1.94 10.68
N GLU A 100 12.28 3.13 10.87
CA GLU A 100 11.48 4.34 11.15
C GLU A 100 11.16 5.14 9.89
N CYS A 101 11.89 4.90 8.80
CA CYS A 101 11.61 5.47 7.50
C CYS A 101 11.81 4.40 6.44
N LEU A 102 10.88 4.31 5.48
CA LEU A 102 10.95 3.38 4.36
C LEU A 102 10.25 3.93 3.13
N VAL A 103 10.84 3.68 1.96
CA VAL A 103 10.21 3.89 0.67
C VAL A 103 9.72 2.56 0.14
N LEU A 104 8.43 2.48 -0.22
CA LEU A 104 7.85 1.36 -0.96
C LEU A 104 7.60 1.81 -2.41
N THR A 105 8.19 1.11 -3.36
CA THR A 105 7.99 1.27 -4.81
C THR A 105 7.37 0.01 -5.39
N TYR A 106 6.39 0.12 -6.27
CA TYR A 106 5.94 -0.97 -7.14
C TYR A 106 5.21 -0.44 -8.38
N GLU A 107 5.07 -1.29 -9.38
CA GLU A 107 4.21 -1.00 -10.53
C GLU A 107 2.92 -1.81 -10.46
N LEU A 108 1.83 -1.21 -10.95
CA LEU A 108 0.56 -1.89 -11.11
C LEU A 108 -0.08 -1.60 -12.47
N LYS A 109 -0.95 -2.49 -12.92
CA LYS A 109 -1.77 -2.32 -14.11
C LYS A 109 -3.16 -2.89 -13.88
N PHE A 110 -4.17 -2.03 -13.98
CA PHE A 110 -5.56 -2.46 -14.04
C PHE A 110 -5.88 -3.02 -15.44
N ASP A 111 -6.66 -4.10 -15.52
CA ASP A 111 -7.15 -4.58 -16.81
C ASP A 111 -8.01 -3.51 -17.52
N LYS A 112 -8.10 -3.57 -18.86
CA LYS A 112 -8.84 -2.58 -19.66
C LYS A 112 -10.32 -2.49 -19.32
N ASN A 113 -10.92 -3.58 -18.83
CA ASN A 113 -12.33 -3.64 -18.42
C ASN A 113 -12.53 -3.32 -16.93
N PHE A 114 -11.48 -2.98 -16.19
CA PHE A 114 -11.58 -2.70 -14.75
C PHE A 114 -12.53 -1.52 -14.51
N ASN A 115 -13.56 -1.74 -13.71
CA ASN A 115 -14.47 -0.69 -13.26
C ASN A 115 -14.09 -0.30 -11.84
N PHE A 116 -13.75 0.96 -11.59
CA PHE A 116 -13.31 1.40 -10.25
C PHE A 116 -14.44 1.34 -9.19
N VAL A 117 -15.71 1.29 -9.61
CA VAL A 117 -16.91 1.30 -8.74
C VAL A 117 -16.75 2.40 -7.69
N LYS A 118 -16.89 2.08 -6.41
CA LYS A 118 -16.73 3.00 -5.27
C LYS A 118 -15.35 2.95 -4.65
N GLY A 119 -14.47 2.08 -5.13
CA GLY A 119 -13.11 1.95 -4.63
C GLY A 119 -12.69 0.57 -4.16
N GLY A 120 -11.45 0.49 -3.72
CA GLY A 120 -10.84 -0.72 -3.17
C GLY A 120 -9.45 -0.48 -2.61
N LYS A 121 -8.79 -1.55 -2.18
CA LYS A 121 -7.49 -1.50 -1.50
C LYS A 121 -6.37 -1.93 -2.42
N LEU A 122 -5.18 -1.36 -2.22
CA LEU A 122 -3.95 -1.70 -2.89
C LEU A 122 -2.83 -1.89 -1.85
N PRO A 123 -1.74 -2.60 -2.19
CA PRO A 123 -0.61 -2.83 -1.28
C PRO A 123 -0.03 -1.55 -0.69
N GLY A 124 0.44 -1.60 0.56
CA GLY A 124 1.15 -0.51 1.22
C GLY A 124 1.98 -1.01 2.41
N LEU A 125 2.50 -0.10 3.24
CA LEU A 125 3.32 -0.48 4.40
C LEU A 125 2.46 -0.74 5.64
N TYR A 126 3.03 -1.48 6.59
CA TYR A 126 2.46 -1.66 7.93
C TYR A 126 3.54 -1.69 9.01
N GLY A 127 3.11 -1.47 10.25
CA GLY A 127 3.88 -1.69 11.47
C GLY A 127 3.01 -2.27 12.59
N GLY A 128 3.63 -2.99 13.51
CA GLY A 128 2.98 -3.71 14.60
C GLY A 128 1.87 -4.64 14.11
N THR A 129 0.70 -4.52 14.71
CA THR A 129 -0.48 -5.33 14.34
C THR A 129 -1.01 -5.04 12.95
N GLY A 130 -0.55 -3.99 12.26
CA GLY A 130 -0.96 -3.66 10.89
C GLY A 130 -2.45 -3.40 10.80
N ASN A 131 -2.96 -2.49 11.63
CA ASN A 131 -4.36 -2.17 11.83
C ASN A 131 -5.15 -1.96 10.52
N THR A 132 -6.30 -2.64 10.41
CA THR A 132 -7.23 -2.53 9.28
C THR A 132 -8.68 -2.80 9.75
N GLY A 133 -9.65 -2.68 8.84
CA GLY A 133 -11.02 -3.19 9.06
C GLY A 133 -11.78 -2.49 10.20
N GLY A 134 -11.52 -1.21 10.43
CA GLY A 134 -12.15 -0.43 11.51
C GLY A 134 -11.44 -0.54 12.86
N LYS A 135 -10.35 -1.30 12.97
CA LYS A 135 -9.50 -1.34 14.17
C LYS A 135 -8.59 -0.12 14.18
N ILE A 136 -9.01 0.95 14.85
CA ILE A 136 -8.21 2.18 14.94
C ILE A 136 -6.99 1.94 15.84
N PRO A 137 -5.77 2.28 15.39
CA PRO A 137 -4.59 2.24 16.25
C PRO A 137 -4.71 3.07 17.51
N ASN A 138 -4.00 2.69 18.56
CA ASN A 138 -3.89 3.46 19.80
C ASN A 138 -2.50 4.06 20.03
N GLY A 139 -1.61 3.97 19.04
CA GLY A 139 -0.23 4.47 19.12
C GLY A 139 0.77 3.47 19.72
N HIS A 140 0.28 2.38 20.33
CA HIS A 140 1.09 1.33 20.94
C HIS A 140 0.90 -0.05 20.28
N ASP A 141 0.00 -0.17 19.29
CA ASP A 141 -0.37 -1.44 18.68
C ASP A 141 0.08 -1.58 17.22
N GLY A 142 0.01 -0.53 16.40
CA GLY A 142 0.47 -0.58 15.01
C GLY A 142 -0.11 0.50 14.10
N PHE A 143 0.11 0.35 12.79
CA PHE A 143 -0.45 1.23 11.77
C PHE A 143 -0.47 0.53 10.41
N SER A 144 -1.19 1.09 9.43
CA SER A 144 -1.05 0.70 8.02
C SER A 144 -1.22 1.88 7.08
N THR A 145 -0.57 1.84 5.92
CA THR A 145 -0.59 2.91 4.88
C THR A 145 -0.86 2.32 3.49
N ARG A 146 -1.91 1.49 3.39
CA ARG A 146 -2.35 0.90 2.10
C ARG A 146 -2.75 1.98 1.11
N TYR A 147 -2.43 1.78 -0.17
CA TYR A 147 -3.05 2.59 -1.21
C TYR A 147 -4.53 2.22 -1.39
N ILE A 148 -5.30 3.13 -1.98
CA ILE A 148 -6.69 2.89 -2.41
C ILE A 148 -6.94 3.49 -3.78
N TRP A 149 -7.87 2.90 -4.51
CA TRP A 149 -8.60 3.60 -5.57
C TRP A 149 -10.00 3.95 -5.08
N LYS A 150 -10.61 4.95 -5.70
CA LYS A 150 -11.97 5.45 -5.49
C LYS A 150 -12.69 5.58 -6.84
N GLU A 151 -13.91 6.13 -6.83
CA GLU A 151 -14.65 6.41 -8.06
C GLU A 151 -13.76 7.11 -9.10
N LYS A 152 -13.95 6.76 -10.38
CA LYS A 152 -13.22 7.36 -11.52
C LYS A 152 -11.69 7.24 -11.44
N GLY A 153 -11.17 6.31 -10.63
CA GLY A 153 -9.74 6.07 -10.50
C GLY A 153 -9.02 7.03 -9.55
N ALA A 154 -9.73 7.87 -8.79
CA ALA A 154 -9.07 8.72 -7.81
C ALA A 154 -8.25 7.90 -6.82
N GLY A 155 -6.98 8.25 -6.65
CA GLY A 155 -6.08 7.56 -5.74
C GLY A 155 -5.92 8.26 -4.40
N ALA A 156 -5.59 7.48 -3.36
CA ALA A 156 -5.15 7.99 -2.06
C ALA A 156 -4.27 6.95 -1.35
N ILE A 157 -3.53 7.38 -0.33
CA ILE A 157 -3.16 6.46 0.77
C ILE A 157 -4.31 6.42 1.77
N TYR A 158 -4.58 5.25 2.32
CA TYR A 158 -5.60 4.99 3.31
C TYR A 158 -4.94 4.51 4.60
N ALA A 159 -4.60 5.50 5.42
CA ALA A 159 -3.78 5.32 6.60
C ALA A 159 -4.66 5.00 7.82
N TYR A 160 -4.36 3.90 8.52
CA TYR A 160 -4.86 3.67 9.88
C TYR A 160 -3.82 4.24 10.85
N LEU A 161 -4.18 5.35 11.48
CA LEU A 161 -3.37 6.11 12.44
C LEU A 161 -4.17 6.35 13.73
N PRO A 162 -3.54 6.65 14.88
CA PRO A 162 -4.25 7.02 16.12
C PRO A 162 -5.26 8.15 15.98
N THR A 163 -5.05 9.06 15.02
CA THR A 163 -5.96 10.18 14.72
C THR A 163 -7.14 9.80 13.82
N SER A 164 -7.21 8.54 13.38
CA SER A 164 -8.32 8.04 12.57
C SER A 164 -9.59 7.91 13.42
N LYS A 165 -10.77 8.13 12.80
CA LYS A 165 -12.05 8.12 13.54
C LYS A 165 -12.71 6.75 13.57
N THR A 166 -13.37 6.37 12.48
CA THR A 166 -14.10 5.09 12.35
C THR A 166 -13.40 4.13 11.39
N TRP A 167 -12.71 4.69 10.41
CA TRP A 167 -11.94 3.97 9.41
C TRP A 167 -10.63 4.71 9.15
N GLY A 168 -9.81 4.17 8.24
CA GLY A 168 -8.57 4.85 7.84
C GLY A 168 -8.82 6.24 7.28
N THR A 169 -7.86 7.13 7.50
CA THR A 169 -7.79 8.48 6.96
C THR A 169 -7.26 8.44 5.53
N ALA A 170 -7.96 9.11 4.61
CA ALA A 170 -7.48 9.26 3.24
C ALA A 170 -6.46 10.41 3.16
N VAL A 171 -5.27 10.12 2.66
CA VAL A 171 -4.15 11.06 2.49
C VAL A 171 -3.93 11.27 0.99
N GLY A 172 -3.91 12.53 0.55
CA GLY A 172 -3.71 12.89 -0.86
C GLY A 172 -4.85 12.47 -1.80
N LEU A 173 -6.08 12.32 -1.30
CA LEU A 173 -7.21 11.83 -2.10
C LEU A 173 -7.44 12.68 -3.35
N GLY A 174 -7.37 12.04 -4.52
CA GLY A 174 -7.64 12.68 -5.81
C GLY A 174 -6.50 13.54 -6.34
N THR A 175 -5.34 13.55 -5.69
CA THR A 175 -4.13 14.24 -6.19
C THR A 175 -3.51 13.52 -7.39
N TRP A 176 -3.92 12.27 -7.66
CA TRP A 176 -3.68 11.55 -8.90
C TRP A 176 -4.90 10.68 -9.30
N ILE A 177 -4.92 10.28 -10.58
CA ILE A 177 -5.97 9.43 -11.16
C ILE A 177 -5.33 8.20 -11.80
N PHE A 178 -5.74 7.02 -11.36
CA PHE A 178 -5.44 5.75 -12.00
C PHE A 178 -6.15 5.61 -13.33
N THR A 179 -5.49 4.99 -14.30
CA THR A 179 -6.09 4.64 -15.58
C THR A 179 -5.96 3.15 -15.87
N VAL A 180 -6.84 2.64 -16.72
CA VAL A 180 -6.90 1.22 -17.07
C VAL A 180 -5.98 0.89 -18.25
N GLY A 181 -5.50 -0.35 -18.31
CA GLY A 181 -4.79 -0.87 -19.48
C GLY A 181 -3.32 -0.48 -19.60
N GLN A 182 -2.78 0.35 -18.70
CA GLN A 182 -1.36 0.72 -18.67
C GLN A 182 -0.71 0.51 -17.31
N TRP A 183 0.62 0.42 -17.31
CA TRP A 183 1.41 0.29 -16.09
C TRP A 183 1.60 1.68 -15.47
N HIS A 184 1.47 1.74 -14.16
CA HIS A 184 1.73 2.92 -13.34
C HIS A 184 2.71 2.58 -12.24
N THR A 185 3.65 3.49 -11.96
CA THR A 185 4.57 3.37 -10.82
C THR A 185 4.00 4.11 -9.61
N LEU A 186 3.90 3.40 -8.48
CA LEU A 186 3.57 3.95 -7.18
C LEU A 186 4.78 3.97 -6.27
N GLU A 187 5.00 5.09 -5.59
CA GLU A 187 6.04 5.21 -4.56
C GLU A 187 5.44 5.91 -3.33
N GLN A 188 5.52 5.29 -2.15
CA GLN A 188 5.25 5.96 -0.87
C GLN A 188 6.52 6.00 -0.02
N LEU A 189 6.88 7.17 0.47
CA LEU A 189 7.78 7.31 1.60
C LEU A 189 6.94 7.45 2.85
N VAL A 190 7.25 6.65 3.87
CA VAL A 190 6.69 6.77 5.22
C VAL A 190 7.84 7.03 6.17
N LYS A 191 7.81 8.16 6.88
CA LYS A 191 8.68 8.46 8.03
C LYS A 191 7.81 8.54 9.28
N LEU A 192 8.05 7.64 10.22
CA LEU A 192 7.35 7.61 11.50
C LEU A 192 7.68 8.85 12.32
N ASN A 193 6.76 9.20 13.20
CA ASN A 193 6.97 10.31 14.11
C ASN A 193 7.90 9.91 15.27
N THR A 194 8.53 10.91 15.86
CA THR A 194 9.14 10.84 17.19
C THR A 194 8.01 10.64 18.23
N PRO A 195 8.09 9.64 19.12
CA PRO A 195 7.11 9.49 20.20
C PRO A 195 6.89 10.80 20.96
N GLY A 196 5.62 11.18 21.16
CA GLY A 196 5.23 12.45 21.79
C GLY A 196 5.27 13.68 20.88
N ARG A 197 5.64 13.55 19.60
CA ARG A 197 5.59 14.63 18.60
C ARG A 197 4.81 14.19 17.37
N ALA A 198 4.07 15.13 16.79
CA ALA A 198 3.41 14.93 15.49
C ALA A 198 4.33 15.47 14.39
N ASP A 199 5.37 14.71 14.04
CA ASP A 199 6.38 15.07 13.03
C ASP A 199 6.57 13.98 11.96
N GLY A 200 5.67 13.01 11.89
CA GLY A 200 5.66 11.97 10.87
C GLY A 200 5.28 12.50 9.48
N VAL A 201 5.72 11.79 8.45
CA VAL A 201 5.60 12.22 7.04
C VAL A 201 5.14 11.06 6.16
N ILE A 202 4.25 11.37 5.21
CA ILE A 202 3.93 10.53 4.05
C ILE A 202 4.15 11.35 2.80
N SER A 203 5.02 10.90 1.90
CA SER A 203 5.16 11.48 0.55
C SER A 203 4.78 10.46 -0.51
N ILE A 204 4.09 10.91 -1.55
CA ILE A 204 3.47 10.07 -2.57
C ILE A 204 3.95 10.50 -3.94
N TRP A 205 4.47 9.55 -4.72
CA TRP A 205 4.75 9.73 -6.14
C TRP A 205 3.91 8.79 -6.98
N TYR A 206 3.43 9.33 -8.09
CA TYR A 206 2.68 8.61 -9.11
C TYR A 206 3.34 8.88 -10.46
N ASP A 207 3.74 7.81 -11.15
CA ASP A 207 4.50 7.90 -12.41
C ASP A 207 5.69 8.87 -12.31
N LYS A 208 6.50 8.66 -11.26
CA LYS A 208 7.72 9.43 -10.89
C LYS A 208 7.49 10.89 -10.47
N LYS A 209 6.27 11.42 -10.55
CA LYS A 209 5.90 12.79 -10.14
C LYS A 209 5.43 12.81 -8.69
N LEU A 210 5.93 13.76 -7.89
CA LEU A 210 5.42 14.01 -6.54
C LEU A 210 3.98 14.55 -6.66
N VAL A 211 3.02 13.85 -6.08
CA VAL A 211 1.60 14.21 -6.14
C VAL A 211 1.06 14.71 -4.81
N HIS A 212 1.63 14.26 -3.68
CA HIS A 212 1.23 14.73 -2.35
C HIS A 212 2.34 14.54 -1.33
N THR A 213 2.42 15.45 -0.36
CA THR A 213 3.18 15.27 0.88
C THR A 213 2.31 15.69 2.04
N GLU A 214 2.20 14.81 3.03
CA GLU A 214 1.49 15.04 4.28
C GLU A 214 2.51 15.01 5.42
N THR A 215 2.47 16.02 6.28
CA THR A 215 3.37 16.17 7.44
C THR A 215 2.56 16.34 8.71
N GLY A 216 3.19 16.18 9.87
CA GLY A 216 2.49 16.35 11.13
C GLY A 216 1.64 15.14 11.51
N LEU A 217 2.00 13.97 10.98
CA LEU A 217 1.30 12.72 11.24
C LEU A 217 1.81 12.09 12.55
N THR A 218 0.89 11.48 13.30
CA THR A 218 1.22 10.61 14.44
C THR A 218 0.93 9.17 14.01
N PHE A 219 1.95 8.32 14.02
CA PHE A 219 1.87 6.88 13.78
C PHE A 219 1.95 6.08 15.08
N ARG A 220 2.75 6.56 16.03
CA ARG A 220 3.12 5.83 17.25
C ARG A 220 3.36 6.77 18.44
N ASP A 221 3.19 6.22 19.64
CA ASP A 221 3.47 6.83 20.93
C ASP A 221 4.60 6.11 21.69
N THR A 222 5.14 5.02 21.13
CA THR A 222 6.30 4.28 21.63
C THR A 222 7.32 4.04 20.50
N PRO A 223 8.65 4.04 20.78
CA PRO A 223 9.65 3.68 19.78
C PRO A 223 9.57 2.21 19.32
N ASP A 224 8.89 1.33 20.08
CA ASP A 224 8.78 -0.09 19.77
C ASP A 224 7.99 -0.39 18.49
N ILE A 225 7.15 0.56 18.05
CA ILE A 225 6.41 0.44 16.80
C ILE A 225 7.28 0.93 15.65
N THR A 226 7.63 0.03 14.74
CA THR A 226 8.42 0.33 13.54
C THR A 226 7.70 -0.11 12.26
N ILE A 227 8.23 0.23 11.10
CA ILE A 227 7.76 -0.29 9.82
C ILE A 227 8.25 -1.74 9.69
N ASP A 228 7.30 -2.68 9.70
CA ASP A 228 7.56 -4.11 9.75
C ASP A 228 7.52 -4.76 8.36
N GLY A 229 6.94 -4.11 7.36
CA GLY A 229 7.00 -4.57 5.97
C GLY A 229 5.80 -4.21 5.12
N LEU A 230 5.55 -5.06 4.12
CA LEU A 230 4.49 -4.88 3.14
C LEU A 230 3.19 -5.55 3.61
N LEU A 231 2.11 -4.78 3.62
CA LEU A 231 0.75 -5.30 3.69
C LEU A 231 0.22 -5.37 2.26
N PHE A 232 0.33 -6.55 1.65
CA PHE A 232 -0.26 -6.81 0.34
C PHE A 232 -1.74 -7.09 0.54
N SER A 233 -2.59 -6.11 0.27
CA SER A 233 -4.03 -6.17 0.50
C SER A 233 -4.72 -5.52 -0.68
N THR A 234 -5.40 -6.33 -1.50
CA THR A 234 -6.14 -5.83 -2.65
C THR A 234 -7.48 -6.51 -2.81
N PHE A 235 -8.54 -5.71 -2.87
CA PHE A 235 -9.95 -6.13 -3.00
C PHE A 235 -10.83 -4.90 -3.29
N PHE A 236 -11.97 -5.12 -3.95
CA PHE A 236 -13.04 -4.12 -4.07
C PHE A 236 -13.64 -3.85 -2.69
N GLY A 237 -13.62 -2.59 -2.24
CA GLY A 237 -13.47 -2.31 -0.82
C GLY A 237 -14.46 -1.32 -0.23
N GLY A 238 -15.36 -1.90 0.56
CA GLY A 238 -16.41 -1.31 1.37
C GLY A 238 -17.33 -2.47 1.72
N ASN A 239 -18.01 -2.45 2.87
CA ASN A 239 -18.65 -3.66 3.42
C ASN A 239 -20.09 -3.91 2.92
N ASN A 240 -20.45 -3.39 1.75
CA ASN A 240 -21.79 -3.58 1.19
C ASN A 240 -21.77 -3.79 -0.35
N PRO A 241 -22.84 -4.36 -0.93
CA PRO A 241 -22.86 -4.76 -2.34
C PRO A 241 -22.62 -3.63 -3.36
N SER A 242 -22.79 -2.36 -2.98
CA SER A 242 -22.53 -1.24 -3.90
C SER A 242 -21.05 -1.04 -4.24
N PHE A 243 -20.15 -1.81 -3.62
CA PHE A 243 -18.73 -1.87 -3.94
C PHE A 243 -18.36 -3.02 -4.89
N ALA A 244 -19.30 -3.92 -5.19
CA ALA A 244 -19.03 -5.10 -6.00
C ALA A 244 -18.60 -4.74 -7.43
N THR A 245 -17.55 -5.39 -7.92
CA THR A 245 -17.16 -5.25 -9.33
C THR A 245 -18.25 -5.85 -10.23
N PRO A 246 -18.73 -5.14 -11.27
CA PRO A 246 -19.76 -5.68 -12.18
C PRO A 246 -19.20 -6.71 -13.16
N VAL A 247 -17.87 -6.78 -13.29
CA VAL A 247 -17.17 -7.65 -14.24
C VAL A 247 -16.07 -8.43 -13.55
N SER A 248 -15.74 -9.58 -14.12
CA SER A 248 -14.52 -10.30 -13.75
C SER A 248 -13.31 -9.56 -14.31
N THR A 249 -12.31 -9.28 -13.48
CA THR A 249 -11.18 -8.42 -13.84
C THR A 249 -9.94 -8.78 -13.03
N ASN A 250 -8.77 -8.27 -13.42
CA ASN A 250 -7.53 -8.42 -12.67
C ASN A 250 -6.84 -7.07 -12.41
N ILE A 251 -5.93 -7.10 -11.45
CA ILE A 251 -4.87 -6.10 -11.27
C ILE A 251 -3.54 -6.85 -11.29
N ARG A 252 -2.60 -6.39 -12.12
CA ARG A 252 -1.24 -6.92 -12.18
C ARG A 252 -0.31 -6.05 -11.36
N PHE A 253 0.69 -6.67 -10.74
CA PHE A 253 1.70 -6.01 -9.93
C PHE A 253 3.09 -6.55 -10.26
N ARG A 254 4.12 -5.70 -10.22
CA ARG A 254 5.52 -6.11 -10.39
C ARG A 254 6.49 -5.12 -9.76
N ASN A 255 7.76 -5.48 -9.73
CA ASN A 255 8.87 -4.59 -9.38
C ASN A 255 8.70 -3.95 -8.00
N PHE A 256 8.24 -4.74 -7.02
CA PHE A 256 8.19 -4.31 -5.63
C PHE A 256 9.60 -4.11 -5.09
N VAL A 257 9.86 -2.94 -4.52
CA VAL A 257 11.10 -2.63 -3.82
C VAL A 257 10.78 -1.83 -2.57
N MET A 258 11.34 -2.26 -1.44
CA MET A 258 11.40 -1.50 -0.20
C MET A 258 12.84 -1.03 0.02
N SER A 259 13.06 0.28 0.11
CA SER A 259 14.39 0.89 0.08
C SER A 259 14.46 2.12 0.99
N SER A 260 15.68 2.63 1.21
CA SER A 260 15.92 3.87 1.96
C SER A 260 15.73 5.12 1.10
N GLN A 261 15.62 4.98 -0.21
CA GLN A 261 15.46 6.08 -1.14
C GLN A 261 14.62 5.63 -2.32
N ARG A 262 14.02 6.58 -3.03
CA ARG A 262 13.28 6.31 -4.26
C ARG A 262 14.16 5.57 -5.28
N VAL A 263 13.55 4.62 -5.99
CA VAL A 263 14.22 3.89 -7.08
C VAL A 263 13.79 4.54 -8.39
N THR A 264 14.61 5.44 -8.91
CA THR A 264 14.29 6.24 -10.11
C THR A 264 14.31 5.43 -11.41
N ASP A 265 15.00 4.28 -11.41
CA ASP A 265 15.03 3.29 -12.49
C ASP A 265 14.80 1.87 -11.97
N THR A 266 13.59 1.35 -12.18
CA THR A 266 13.26 -0.07 -11.97
C THR A 266 13.51 -0.92 -13.23
N SER A 267 14.00 -0.31 -14.32
CA SER A 267 14.19 -0.95 -15.64
C SER A 267 15.36 -1.95 -15.72
N GLY A 268 16.07 -2.21 -14.62
CA GLY A 268 17.29 -3.03 -14.60
C GLY A 268 17.21 -4.36 -13.84
N GLN A 269 16.02 -4.91 -13.56
CA GLN A 269 15.88 -6.22 -12.91
C GLN A 269 15.36 -7.30 -13.85
N GLY A 270 15.90 -7.28 -15.06
CA GLY A 270 15.67 -8.30 -16.08
C GLY A 270 16.94 -8.53 -16.88
N ASP A 271 18.05 -8.81 -16.18
CA ASP A 271 19.21 -9.52 -16.73
C ASP A 271 19.24 -10.94 -16.15
#